data_AF-A0A8S4R325-F1
#
_entry.id   AF-A0A8S4R325-F1
#
_cell.length_a   1.000
_cell.length_b   1.000
_cell.length_c   1.000
_cell.angle_alpha   90.00
_cell.angle_beta   90.00
_cell.angle_gamma   90.00
#
_symmetry.space_group_name_H-M   'P 1'
#
loop_
_entity.id
_entity.type
_entity.pdbx_description
1 polymer ?
#
loop_
_entity_poly.entity_id
_entity_poly.type
_entity_poly.pdbx_seq_one_letter_code
_entity_poly.pdbx_strand_id
1 'polypeptide(L)'
;PVPGSKTEYRGAEAQARVCTEMKELCEIIHEYGKTPCKGLLPPELKDATKVISFGELFTIYTVISDKLVGILLRTRKYQLTYFEGEVLFQKRDDDVPVFLMQPIQEIREYCNNKAMQARRSVSPMPN
;
A
#
# COMPACT_ATOMS: atom_id res chain seq x y z
N PRO A 1 -8.29 32.62 -4.44
CA PRO A 1 -8.09 31.41 -5.26
C PRO A 1 -9.43 30.93 -5.83
N VAL A 2 -9.56 30.83 -7.15
CA VAL A 2 -10.83 30.48 -7.78
C VAL A 2 -11.12 28.99 -7.51
N PRO A 3 -12.27 28.65 -6.89
CA PRO A 3 -12.65 27.26 -6.62
C PRO A 3 -12.80 26.50 -7.95
N GLY A 4 -12.24 25.29 -8.05
CA GLY A 4 -12.27 24.49 -9.28
C GLY A 4 -11.02 24.64 -10.16
N SER A 5 -9.88 24.99 -9.58
CA SER A 5 -8.62 25.17 -10.32
C SER A 5 -7.97 23.82 -10.64
N LYS A 6 -7.27 23.71 -11.78
CA LYS A 6 -6.52 22.52 -12.27
C LYS A 6 -5.69 21.78 -11.19
N THR A 7 -5.35 22.44 -10.10
CA THR A 7 -4.72 21.88 -8.90
C THR A 7 -5.57 20.85 -8.17
N GLU A 8 -6.89 21.04 -8.05
CA GLU A 8 -7.80 20.12 -7.37
C GLU A 8 -7.93 18.80 -8.15
N TYR A 9 -8.10 18.90 -9.47
CA TYR A 9 -8.11 17.74 -10.37
C TYR A 9 -6.80 16.93 -10.29
N ARG A 10 -5.65 17.61 -10.31
CA ARG A 10 -4.33 16.97 -10.15
C ARG A 10 -4.18 16.29 -8.79
N GLY A 11 -4.70 16.88 -7.72
CA GLY A 11 -4.69 16.28 -6.38
C GLY A 11 -5.51 14.99 -6.30
N ALA A 12 -6.73 15.01 -6.86
CA ALA A 12 -7.60 13.84 -6.96
C ALA A 12 -6.97 12.72 -7.80
N GLU A 13 -6.39 13.06 -8.95
CA GLU A 13 -5.75 12.08 -9.83
C GLU A 13 -4.51 11.48 -9.18
N ALA A 14 -3.69 12.29 -8.50
CA ALA A 14 -2.56 11.81 -7.72
C ALA A 14 -3.02 10.83 -6.63
N GLN A 15 -4.08 11.16 -5.87
CA GLN A 15 -4.61 10.29 -4.83
C GLN A 15 -5.15 8.97 -5.39
N ALA A 16 -5.79 9.00 -6.55
CA ALA A 16 -6.25 7.78 -7.23
C ALA A 16 -5.08 6.90 -7.67
N ARG A 17 -4.03 7.47 -8.30
CA ARG A 17 -2.82 6.73 -8.70
C ARG A 17 -2.14 6.07 -7.51
N VAL A 18 -2.06 6.78 -6.41
CA VAL A 18 -1.49 6.30 -5.17
C VAL A 18 -2.25 5.08 -4.61
N CYS A 19 -3.58 5.07 -4.70
CA CYS A 19 -4.37 3.90 -4.29
C CYS A 19 -4.07 2.69 -5.20
N THR A 20 -3.85 2.92 -6.49
CA THR A 20 -3.41 1.87 -7.43
C THR A 20 -2.04 1.31 -7.04
N GLU A 21 -1.05 2.16 -6.79
CA GLU A 21 0.29 1.73 -6.36
C GLU A 21 0.25 0.93 -5.05
N MET A 22 -0.56 1.37 -4.07
CA MET A 22 -0.76 0.62 -2.81
C MET A 22 -1.40 -0.75 -3.04
N LYS A 23 -2.38 -0.83 -3.95
CA LYS A 23 -3.04 -2.09 -4.29
C LYS A 23 -2.04 -3.06 -4.93
N GLU A 24 -1.27 -2.60 -5.93
CA GLU A 24 -0.25 -3.43 -6.59
C GLU A 24 0.78 -3.97 -5.60
N LEU A 25 1.26 -3.13 -4.67
CA LEU A 25 2.16 -3.57 -3.61
C LEU A 25 1.54 -4.70 -2.77
N CYS A 26 0.28 -4.54 -2.35
CA CYS A 26 -0.40 -5.55 -1.56
C CYS A 26 -0.67 -6.84 -2.35
N GLU A 27 -0.89 -6.75 -3.67
CA GLU A 27 -1.04 -7.91 -4.56
C GLU A 27 0.27 -8.69 -4.68
N ILE A 28 1.40 -8.00 -4.82
CA ILE A 28 2.73 -8.62 -4.85
C ILE A 28 3.01 -9.32 -3.51
N ILE A 29 2.76 -8.66 -2.38
CA ILE A 29 2.92 -9.30 -1.05
C ILE A 29 1.97 -10.51 -0.92
N HIS A 30 0.77 -10.45 -1.49
CA HIS A 30 -0.16 -11.57 -1.45
C HIS A 30 0.31 -12.78 -2.27
N GLU A 31 0.84 -12.52 -3.46
CA GLU A 31 1.27 -13.53 -4.43
C GLU A 31 2.60 -14.19 -4.03
N TYR A 32 3.62 -13.39 -3.68
CA TYR A 32 4.96 -13.86 -3.34
C TYR A 32 5.15 -14.11 -1.83
N GLY A 33 4.30 -13.51 -0.99
CA GLY A 33 4.38 -13.67 0.46
C GLY A 33 3.88 -15.03 0.93
N LYS A 34 4.49 -15.48 2.02
CA LYS A 34 4.18 -16.73 2.70
C LYS A 34 3.04 -16.51 3.70
N THR A 35 2.29 -17.55 4.01
CA THR A 35 1.30 -17.50 5.09
C THR A 35 2.05 -17.53 6.42
N PRO A 36 1.89 -16.51 7.29
CA PRO A 36 2.62 -16.47 8.55
C PRO A 36 2.13 -17.55 9.53
N CYS A 37 3.05 -18.09 10.33
CA CYS A 37 2.73 -19.00 11.42
C CYS A 37 2.08 -18.24 12.58
N LYS A 38 0.74 -18.21 12.62
CA LYS A 38 -0.04 -17.47 13.64
C LYS A 38 0.30 -17.81 15.09
N GLY A 39 0.81 -19.03 15.36
CA GLY A 39 1.18 -19.46 16.71
C GLY A 39 2.46 -18.81 17.26
N LEU A 40 3.31 -18.25 16.41
CA LEU A 40 4.56 -17.57 16.79
C LEU A 40 4.47 -16.05 16.63
N LEU A 41 3.35 -15.53 16.12
CA LEU A 41 3.18 -14.10 15.93
C LEU A 41 2.71 -13.41 17.21
N PRO A 42 3.20 -12.18 17.45
CA PRO A 42 2.66 -11.31 18.48
C PRO A 42 1.15 -11.10 18.33
N PRO A 43 0.42 -10.81 19.43
CA PRO A 43 -1.03 -10.58 19.38
C PRO A 43 -1.48 -9.53 18.37
N GLU A 44 -0.68 -8.48 18.18
CA GLU A 44 -0.92 -7.39 17.23
C GLU A 44 -0.81 -7.80 15.76
N LEU A 45 -0.20 -8.96 15.46
CA LEU A 45 -0.04 -9.49 14.11
C LEU A 45 -0.92 -10.72 13.83
N LYS A 46 -1.85 -11.07 14.72
CA LYS A 46 -2.74 -12.23 14.54
C LYS A 46 -3.60 -12.16 13.27
N ASP A 47 -3.92 -10.94 12.86
CA ASP A 47 -4.70 -10.65 11.65
C ASP A 47 -3.85 -10.63 10.37
N ALA A 48 -2.52 -10.72 10.50
CA ALA A 48 -1.64 -10.79 9.35
C ALA A 48 -1.98 -12.00 8.47
N THR A 49 -2.27 -11.70 7.21
CA THR A 49 -2.68 -12.70 6.23
C THR A 49 -1.49 -13.29 5.48
N LYS A 50 -0.48 -12.46 5.24
CA LYS A 50 0.73 -12.78 4.46
C LYS A 50 1.94 -12.09 5.07
N VAL A 51 3.12 -12.67 4.87
CA VAL A 51 4.40 -12.10 5.28
C VAL A 51 5.43 -12.30 4.17
N ILE A 52 6.25 -11.28 3.90
CA ILE A 52 7.38 -11.33 2.97
C ILE A 52 8.55 -10.56 3.60
N SER A 53 9.80 -10.96 3.31
CA SER A 53 10.97 -10.17 3.74
C SER A 53 11.10 -8.90 2.91
N PHE A 54 11.64 -7.83 3.49
CA PHE A 54 11.87 -6.58 2.77
C PHE A 54 12.83 -6.77 1.59
N GLY A 55 13.88 -7.58 1.74
CA GLY A 55 14.85 -7.86 0.67
C GLY A 55 14.23 -8.58 -0.53
N GLU A 56 13.38 -9.60 -0.29
CA GLU A 56 12.63 -10.27 -1.36
C GLU A 56 11.67 -9.29 -2.03
N LEU A 57 10.90 -8.54 -1.23
CA LEU A 57 9.96 -7.54 -1.75
C LEU A 57 10.67 -6.47 -2.57
N PHE A 58 11.81 -5.97 -2.09
CA PHE A 58 12.62 -4.97 -2.79
C PHE A 58 13.16 -5.50 -4.12
N THR A 59 13.64 -6.75 -4.14
CA THR A 59 14.15 -7.38 -5.36
C THR A 59 13.06 -7.57 -6.42
N ILE A 60 11.87 -8.00 -6.01
CA ILE A 60 10.72 -8.15 -6.93
C ILE A 60 10.26 -6.78 -7.42
N TYR A 61 10.12 -5.83 -6.50
CA TYR A 61 9.54 -4.53 -6.81
C TYR A 61 10.48 -3.62 -7.60
N THR A 62 11.80 -3.72 -7.43
CA THR A 62 12.78 -2.91 -8.20
C THR A 62 12.74 -3.17 -9.71
N VAL A 63 12.29 -4.35 -10.14
CA VAL A 63 12.02 -4.63 -11.56
C VAL A 63 10.84 -3.80 -12.08
N ILE A 64 9.92 -3.41 -11.19
CA ILE A 64 8.66 -2.73 -11.51
C ILE A 64 8.79 -1.21 -11.30
N SER A 65 9.35 -0.77 -10.16
CA SER A 65 9.40 0.63 -9.74
C SER A 65 10.41 0.87 -8.60
N ASP A 66 11.01 2.06 -8.58
CA ASP A 66 11.94 2.53 -7.54
C ASP A 66 11.25 3.13 -6.31
N LYS A 67 9.91 3.18 -6.30
CA LYS A 67 9.11 3.88 -5.29
C LYS A 67 8.68 3.02 -4.09
N LEU A 68 9.18 1.79 -3.97
CA LEU A 68 8.73 0.82 -2.97
C LEU A 68 8.64 1.41 -1.55
N VAL A 69 9.70 2.05 -1.08
CA VAL A 69 9.76 2.59 0.29
C VAL A 69 8.67 3.64 0.53
N GLY A 70 8.45 4.53 -0.44
CA GLY A 70 7.41 5.55 -0.36
C GLY A 70 6.00 4.96 -0.32
N ILE A 71 5.78 3.86 -1.04
CA ILE A 71 4.48 3.16 -1.07
C ILE A 71 4.28 2.36 0.22
N LEU A 72 5.31 1.68 0.74
CA LEU A 72 5.29 0.97 2.02
C LEU A 72 4.95 1.88 3.20
N LEU A 73 5.56 3.06 3.26
CA LEU A 73 5.23 4.06 4.28
C LEU A 73 3.76 4.48 4.21
N ARG A 74 3.22 4.54 2.99
CA ARG A 74 1.84 4.94 2.77
C ARG A 74 0.86 3.81 3.08
N THR A 75 1.12 2.57 2.70
CA THR A 75 0.30 1.41 3.09
C THR A 75 0.27 1.24 4.60
N ARG A 76 1.41 1.49 5.27
CA ARG A 76 1.49 1.53 6.73
C ARG A 76 0.63 2.63 7.35
N LYS A 77 0.61 3.84 6.77
CA LYS A 77 -0.27 4.93 7.22
C LYS A 77 -1.76 4.53 7.22
N TYR A 78 -2.15 3.67 6.29
CA TYR A 78 -3.51 3.13 6.19
C TYR A 78 -3.69 1.76 6.86
N GLN A 79 -2.70 1.32 7.64
CA GLN A 79 -2.72 0.04 8.38
C GLN A 79 -2.91 -1.19 7.49
N LEU A 80 -2.63 -1.10 6.18
CA LEU A 80 -2.70 -2.25 5.27
C LEU A 80 -1.50 -3.18 5.44
N THR A 81 -0.36 -2.61 5.82
CA THR A 81 0.90 -3.32 6.03
C THR A 81 1.52 -2.93 7.35
N TYR A 82 2.22 -3.87 7.97
CA TYR A 82 3.01 -3.64 9.17
C TYR A 82 4.44 -4.13 8.97
N PHE A 83 5.41 -3.38 9.47
CA PHE A 83 6.82 -3.76 9.54
C PHE A 83 7.47 -3.00 10.69
N GLU A 84 8.54 -3.55 11.25
CA GLU A 84 9.31 -2.93 12.32
C GLU A 84 10.27 -1.86 11.76
N GLY A 85 10.46 -0.75 12.49
CA GLY A 85 11.29 0.38 12.08
C GLY A 85 10.50 1.53 11.47
N GLU A 86 11.11 2.71 11.32
CA GLU A 86 10.46 3.89 10.71
C GLU A 86 10.56 3.87 9.19
N VAL A 87 11.74 3.56 8.66
CA VAL A 87 12.08 3.47 7.23
C VAL A 87 13.01 2.27 7.06
N LEU A 88 12.84 1.53 5.97
CA LEU A 88 13.66 0.36 5.63
C LEU A 88 14.69 0.72 4.56
N PHE A 89 15.92 0.26 4.74
CA PHE A 89 17.05 0.49 3.84
C PHE A 89 17.57 -0.84 3.28
N GLN A 90 17.81 -0.87 1.97
CA GLN A 90 18.37 -2.04 1.29
C GLN A 90 19.70 -2.48 1.91
N LYS A 91 19.97 -3.79 1.94
CA LYS A 91 21.16 -4.46 2.52
C LYS A 91 21.28 -4.39 4.04
N ARG A 92 20.59 -3.45 4.68
CA ARG A 92 20.56 -3.30 6.14
C ARG A 92 19.34 -4.01 6.72
N ASP A 93 18.18 -3.77 6.13
CA ASP A 93 16.88 -4.19 6.65
C ASP A 93 16.24 -5.29 5.79
N ASP A 94 17.03 -5.98 4.97
CA ASP A 94 16.54 -6.99 4.01
C ASP A 94 15.79 -8.14 4.71
N ASP A 95 16.19 -8.50 5.92
CA ASP A 95 15.56 -9.56 6.72
C ASP A 95 14.30 -9.10 7.48
N VAL A 96 13.93 -7.81 7.41
CA VAL A 96 12.75 -7.29 8.13
C VAL A 96 11.47 -7.86 7.51
N PRO A 97 10.62 -8.53 8.29
CA PRO A 97 9.35 -9.04 7.79
C PRO A 97 8.33 -7.91 7.59
N VAL A 98 7.75 -7.87 6.40
CA VAL A 98 6.61 -7.03 6.03
C VAL A 98 5.35 -7.88 6.04
N PHE A 99 4.43 -7.55 6.94
CA PHE A 99 3.16 -8.22 7.13
C PHE A 99 2.05 -7.49 6.39
N LEU A 100 1.19 -8.27 5.71
CA LEU A 100 -0.06 -7.79 5.13
C LEU A 100 -1.18 -7.97 6.16
N MET A 101 -1.71 -6.87 6.67
CA MET A 101 -2.66 -6.86 7.80
C MET A 101 -4.10 -7.12 7.39
N GLN A 102 -4.42 -7.02 6.09
CA GLN A 102 -5.77 -7.23 5.58
C GLN A 102 -5.79 -8.23 4.43
N PRO A 103 -6.92 -8.93 4.22
CA PRO A 103 -7.11 -9.74 3.02
C PRO A 103 -7.06 -8.90 1.74
N ILE A 104 -6.53 -9.48 0.67
CA ILE A 104 -6.38 -8.75 -0.60
C ILE A 104 -7.71 -8.25 -1.19
N GLN A 105 -8.81 -8.96 -0.90
CA GLN A 105 -10.15 -8.56 -1.31
C GLN A 105 -10.57 -7.23 -0.67
N GLU A 106 -10.38 -7.07 0.64
CA GLU A 106 -10.69 -5.83 1.35
C GLU A 106 -9.82 -4.67 0.87
N ILE A 107 -8.53 -4.94 0.62
CA ILE A 107 -7.60 -3.91 0.11
C ILE A 107 -8.03 -3.44 -1.28
N ARG A 108 -8.47 -4.36 -2.16
CA ARG A 108 -9.00 -4.01 -3.48
C ARG A 108 -10.22 -3.12 -3.37
N GLU A 109 -11.17 -3.47 -2.50
CA GLU A 109 -12.38 -2.68 -2.27
C GLU A 109 -12.04 -1.30 -1.71
N TYR A 110 -11.15 -1.23 -0.72
CA TYR A 110 -10.67 0.02 -0.13
C TYR A 110 -10.05 0.94 -1.19
N CYS A 111 -9.08 0.44 -1.96
CA CYS A 111 -8.40 1.23 -2.98
C CYS A 111 -9.36 1.67 -4.10
N ASN A 112 -10.28 0.80 -4.53
CA ASN A 112 -11.29 1.14 -5.55
C ASN A 112 -12.25 2.22 -5.06
N ASN A 113 -12.78 2.08 -3.84
CA ASN A 113 -13.69 3.05 -3.25
C ASN A 113 -13.01 4.41 -3.08
N LYS A 114 -11.77 4.43 -2.61
CA LYS A 114 -11.00 5.66 -2.39
C LYS A 114 -10.61 6.36 -3.69
N ALA A 115 -10.21 5.59 -4.71
CA ALA A 115 -9.95 6.12 -6.04
C ALA A 115 -11.23 6.69 -6.68
N MET A 116 -12.38 6.02 -6.53
CA MET A 116 -13.68 6.54 -6.99
C MET A 116 -14.09 7.82 -6.26
N GLN A 117 -13.95 7.87 -4.94
CA GLN A 117 -14.27 9.08 -4.15
C GLN A 117 -13.39 10.26 -4.56
N ALA A 118 -12.08 10.03 -4.72
CA ALA A 118 -11.16 11.07 -5.18
C ALA A 118 -11.54 11.59 -6.57
N ARG A 119 -11.96 10.72 -7.50
CA ARG A 119 -12.43 11.14 -8.83
C ARG A 119 -13.77 11.87 -8.79
N ARG A 120 -14.70 11.45 -7.92
CA ARG A 120 -16.01 12.08 -7.76
C ARG A 120 -15.94 13.47 -7.14
N SER A 121 -14.99 13.72 -6.23
CA SER A 121 -14.83 15.02 -5.57
C SER A 121 -14.39 16.15 -6.51
N VAL A 122 -13.97 15.82 -7.74
CA VAL A 122 -13.56 16.79 -8.78
C VAL A 122 -14.44 16.74 -10.03
N SER A 123 -15.52 15.95 -10.03
CA SER A 123 -16.51 16.00 -11.10
C SER A 123 -17.25 17.35 -11.05
N PRO A 124 -17.26 18.14 -12.13
CA PRO A 124 -18.13 19.30 -12.20
C PRO A 124 -19.58 18.82 -12.10
N MET A 125 -20.38 19.48 -11.27
CA MET A 125 -21.83 19.28 -11.20
C MET A 125 -22.38 19.33 -12.63
N PRO A 126 -23.19 18.34 -13.09
CA PRO A 126 -23.91 18.53 -14.34
C PRO A 126 -24.84 19.74 -14.18
N ASN A 127 -24.73 20.69 -15.12
CA ASN A 127 -25.64 21.84 -15.24
C ASN A 127 -27.10 21.39 -15.35
#